data_AF-A0A9D5MKL0-F1
#
_entry.id   AF-A0A9D5MKL0-F1
#
_cell.length_a   1.000
_cell.length_b   1.000
_cell.length_c   1.000
_cell.angle_alpha   90.00
_cell.angle_beta   90.00
_cell.angle_gamma   90.00
#
_symmetry.space_group_name_H-M   'P 1'
#
loop_
_entity.id
_entity.type
_entity.pdbx_description
1 polymer ?
#
loop_
_entity_poly.entity_id
_entity_poly.type
_entity_poly.pdbx_seq_one_letter_code
_entity_poly.pdbx_strand_id
1 'polypeptide(L)'
;MPETTSPKPTPSPRPPQAASKPQAASKAPPPSKISSPASKRRTPSRGKRRAALRKKLIHLGVLVAMGISLGLLLVMVVSSVQPKGPSVVVGYRDEIRQAALAQGLEPAYIAAVVMAESSYRPDAVSADNAQGLMQVTPSTAEWIAGKLGETYAEGTLFDPATNLRYGCWYLAWLMQRYDGDMSTASSAYFQGQGAVDGWLRDPQYSKNGRTLDQPATQATRTYVDRIMSYYEKYKEIYAS
;
A
#
# COMPACT_ATOMS: atom_id res chain seq x y z
N MET A 1 -17.87 11.17 -49.79
CA MET A 1 -18.94 10.25 -50.24
C MET A 1 -18.22 9.05 -50.83
N PRO A 2 -18.47 7.78 -50.41
CA PRO A 2 -19.73 7.15 -49.99
C PRO A 2 -19.77 6.84 -48.48
N GLU A 3 -20.88 7.09 -47.77
CA GLU A 3 -22.11 6.30 -47.62
C GLU A 3 -22.05 5.20 -46.53
N THR A 4 -22.89 5.46 -45.54
CA THR A 4 -23.19 4.78 -44.30
C THR A 4 -24.20 3.66 -44.49
N THR A 5 -24.15 2.59 -43.70
CA THR A 5 -25.39 1.97 -43.17
C THR A 5 -25.11 1.04 -41.98
N SER A 6 -25.63 1.43 -40.81
CA SER A 6 -25.74 0.60 -39.60
C SER A 6 -27.02 -0.25 -39.64
N PRO A 7 -27.03 -1.49 -39.10
CA PRO A 7 -28.24 -2.29 -38.99
C PRO A 7 -29.12 -1.93 -37.77
N LYS A 8 -30.44 -2.00 -38.01
CA LYS A 8 -31.57 -1.60 -37.15
C LYS A 8 -32.02 -2.75 -36.22
N PRO A 9 -32.52 -2.48 -34.99
CA PRO A 9 -32.94 -3.51 -34.04
C PRO A 9 -34.39 -3.99 -34.22
N THR A 10 -34.62 -5.28 -33.93
CA THR A 10 -35.92 -5.97 -33.92
C THR A 10 -36.61 -5.89 -32.53
N PRO A 11 -37.95 -5.80 -32.45
CA PRO A 11 -38.68 -5.69 -31.18
C PRO A 11 -39.18 -7.06 -30.68
N SER A 12 -39.24 -7.23 -29.35
CA SER A 12 -39.92 -8.35 -28.69
C SER A 12 -41.08 -7.87 -27.79
N PRO A 13 -42.15 -8.67 -27.61
CA PRO A 13 -43.47 -8.19 -27.20
C PRO A 13 -43.74 -8.27 -25.69
N ARG A 14 -44.71 -7.46 -25.26
CA ARG A 14 -45.20 -7.24 -23.89
C ARG A 14 -46.38 -8.16 -23.55
N PRO A 15 -46.53 -8.66 -22.31
CA PRO A 15 -47.81 -9.18 -21.80
C PRO A 15 -48.51 -8.22 -20.80
N PRO A 16 -49.80 -8.44 -20.49
CA PRO A 16 -50.76 -7.37 -20.17
C PRO A 16 -51.00 -7.09 -18.68
N GLN A 17 -51.59 -5.91 -18.43
CA GLN A 17 -52.12 -5.43 -17.15
C GLN A 17 -53.48 -6.06 -16.81
N ALA A 18 -53.76 -6.25 -15.52
CA ALA A 18 -55.11 -6.41 -14.99
C ALA A 18 -55.28 -5.64 -13.67
N ALA A 19 -56.18 -4.66 -13.68
CA ALA A 19 -56.79 -4.04 -12.49
C ALA A 19 -57.86 -5.02 -11.92
N SER A 20 -58.14 -5.10 -10.62
CA SER A 20 -59.07 -4.19 -9.92
C SER A 20 -59.32 -4.69 -8.48
N LYS A 21 -59.60 -3.77 -7.55
CA LYS A 21 -60.13 -3.97 -6.17
C LYS A 21 -61.67 -3.79 -6.21
N PRO A 22 -62.50 -4.36 -5.29
CA PRO A 22 -62.84 -3.64 -4.03
C PRO A 22 -63.33 -4.45 -2.80
N GLN A 23 -63.55 -3.66 -1.73
CA GLN A 23 -64.11 -3.76 -0.37
C GLN A 23 -65.18 -4.80 0.08
N ALA A 24 -64.99 -5.27 1.34
CA ALA A 24 -65.84 -5.25 2.56
C ALA A 24 -67.35 -5.63 2.59
N ALA A 25 -67.70 -6.54 3.52
CA ALA A 25 -68.91 -6.53 4.41
C ALA A 25 -68.84 -7.76 5.38
N SER A 26 -68.70 -7.59 6.71
CA SER A 26 -69.74 -7.45 7.75
C SER A 26 -70.76 -8.61 7.88
N LYS A 27 -70.64 -9.42 8.96
CA LYS A 27 -71.78 -9.86 9.80
C LYS A 27 -71.31 -10.53 11.10
N ALA A 28 -71.88 -10.07 12.22
CA ALA A 28 -71.64 -10.52 13.60
C ALA A 28 -72.36 -11.85 13.94
N PRO A 29 -71.90 -12.62 14.96
CA PRO A 29 -72.67 -13.73 15.53
C PRO A 29 -73.34 -13.35 16.86
N PRO A 30 -74.50 -13.94 17.22
CA PRO A 30 -75.10 -13.80 18.54
C PRO A 30 -74.61 -14.91 19.52
N PRO A 31 -74.78 -14.74 20.84
CA PRO A 31 -74.10 -15.52 21.87
C PRO A 31 -74.97 -16.65 22.45
N SER A 32 -74.34 -17.72 22.95
CA SER A 32 -74.95 -18.59 23.96
C SER A 32 -73.91 -19.08 24.98
N LYS A 33 -74.25 -18.89 26.25
CA LYS A 33 -73.49 -19.24 27.44
C LYS A 33 -73.68 -20.72 27.75
N ILE A 34 -72.62 -21.48 28.02
CA ILE A 34 -72.65 -22.65 28.92
C ILE A 34 -71.36 -22.67 29.77
N SER A 35 -71.58 -22.95 31.04
CA SER A 35 -70.76 -22.91 32.24
C SER A 35 -69.47 -23.76 32.27
N SER A 36 -68.50 -23.28 33.07
CA SER A 36 -67.22 -23.92 33.44
C SER A 36 -67.35 -25.27 34.18
N PRO A 37 -66.22 -26.01 34.31
CA PRO A 37 -65.59 -26.02 35.63
C PRO A 37 -64.06 -25.81 35.62
N ALA A 38 -63.59 -25.28 36.74
CA ALA A 38 -62.25 -24.77 36.97
C ALA A 38 -61.17 -25.87 37.11
N SER A 39 -60.12 -25.79 36.28
CA SER A 39 -58.83 -26.44 36.54
C SER A 39 -57.88 -25.44 37.20
N LYS A 40 -57.53 -25.68 38.48
CA LYS A 40 -56.52 -24.90 39.22
C LYS A 40 -55.15 -25.06 38.57
N ARG A 41 -54.80 -24.18 37.62
CA ARG A 41 -53.42 -23.98 37.18
C ARG A 41 -52.64 -23.30 38.32
N ARG A 42 -51.83 -24.07 39.05
CA ARG A 42 -50.88 -23.55 40.06
C ARG A 42 -49.87 -22.65 39.34
N THR A 43 -49.98 -21.33 39.54
CA THR A 43 -48.98 -20.37 39.07
C THR A 43 -47.72 -20.49 39.93
N PRO A 44 -46.51 -20.51 39.34
CA PRO A 44 -45.29 -20.59 40.14
C PRO A 44 -45.15 -19.36 41.04
N SER A 45 -44.92 -19.60 42.34
CA SER A 45 -44.82 -18.55 43.37
C SER A 45 -43.76 -17.50 42.99
N ARG A 46 -44.02 -16.22 43.29
CA ARG A 46 -43.17 -15.07 42.94
C ARG A 46 -41.68 -15.27 43.28
N GLY A 47 -41.36 -16.02 44.35
CA GLY A 47 -39.98 -16.36 44.73
C GLY A 47 -39.24 -17.24 43.72
N LYS A 48 -39.90 -18.24 43.13
CA LYS A 48 -39.30 -19.12 42.10
C LYS A 48 -39.00 -18.36 40.81
N ARG A 49 -39.85 -17.39 40.44
CA ARG A 49 -39.64 -16.51 39.28
C ARG A 49 -38.43 -15.57 39.45
N ARG A 50 -38.26 -14.99 40.65
CA ARG A 50 -37.08 -14.14 40.97
C ARG A 50 -35.77 -14.95 40.98
N ALA A 51 -35.79 -16.16 41.54
CA ALA A 51 -34.63 -17.04 41.51
C ALA A 51 -34.23 -17.47 40.08
N ALA A 52 -35.22 -17.78 39.23
CA ALA A 52 -34.98 -18.10 37.82
C ALA A 52 -34.42 -16.90 37.03
N LEU A 53 -34.92 -15.70 37.29
CA LEU A 53 -34.40 -14.47 36.66
C LEU A 53 -32.97 -14.16 37.11
N ARG A 54 -32.64 -14.32 38.40
CA ARG A 54 -31.29 -14.15 38.92
C ARG A 54 -30.30 -15.15 38.30
N LYS A 55 -30.69 -16.42 38.15
CA LYS A 55 -29.86 -17.43 37.45
C LYS A 55 -29.61 -17.05 35.99
N LYS A 56 -30.63 -16.56 35.27
CA LYS A 56 -30.49 -16.06 33.88
C LYS A 56 -29.56 -14.85 33.79
N LEU A 57 -29.66 -13.90 34.73
CA LEU A 57 -28.76 -12.74 34.79
C LEU A 57 -27.31 -13.14 35.09
N ILE A 58 -27.08 -14.09 35.99
CA ILE A 58 -25.73 -14.63 36.26
C ILE A 58 -25.17 -15.31 35.01
N HIS A 59 -25.95 -16.15 34.33
CA HIS A 59 -25.50 -16.80 33.08
C HIS A 59 -25.19 -15.77 31.99
N LEU A 60 -26.03 -14.74 31.84
CA LEU A 60 -25.77 -13.66 30.89
C LEU A 60 -24.47 -12.90 31.24
N GLY A 61 -24.24 -12.61 32.53
CA GLY A 61 -23.00 -11.98 32.99
C GLY A 61 -21.75 -12.82 32.71
N VAL A 62 -21.83 -14.14 32.93
CA VAL A 62 -20.73 -15.07 32.62
C VAL A 62 -20.45 -15.13 31.11
N LEU A 63 -21.49 -15.15 30.27
CA LEU A 63 -21.34 -15.13 28.81
C LEU A 63 -20.69 -13.84 28.31
N VAL A 64 -21.09 -12.69 28.87
CA VAL A 64 -20.46 -11.39 28.55
C VAL A 64 -19.00 -11.36 28.99
N ALA A 65 -18.68 -11.82 30.20
CA ALA A 65 -17.30 -11.89 30.69
C ALA A 65 -16.43 -12.81 29.82
N MET A 66 -16.95 -13.98 29.42
CA MET A 66 -16.25 -14.88 28.50
C MET A 66 -16.01 -14.24 27.12
N GLY A 67 -17.00 -13.51 26.60
CA GLY A 67 -16.84 -12.77 25.35
C GLY A 67 -15.76 -11.68 25.43
N ILE A 68 -15.70 -10.94 26.54
CA ILE A 68 -14.67 -9.94 26.79
C ILE A 68 -13.29 -10.59 26.90
N SER A 69 -13.16 -11.68 27.68
CA SER A 69 -11.90 -12.41 27.83
C SER A 69 -11.42 -13.02 26.51
N LEU A 70 -12.33 -13.56 25.71
CA LEU A 70 -12.00 -14.10 24.38
C LEU A 70 -11.58 -12.97 23.42
N GLY A 71 -12.23 -11.81 23.49
CA GLY A 71 -11.83 -10.62 22.74
C GLY A 71 -10.44 -10.10 23.13
N LEU A 72 -10.14 -10.00 24.42
CA LEU A 72 -8.81 -9.63 24.93
C LEU A 72 -7.74 -10.64 24.53
N LEU A 73 -8.05 -11.94 24.60
CA LEU A 73 -7.16 -12.99 24.13
C LEU A 73 -6.92 -12.87 22.62
N LEU A 74 -7.96 -12.61 21.83
CA LEU A 74 -7.84 -12.38 20.39
C LEU A 74 -6.96 -11.16 20.09
N VAL A 75 -7.15 -10.05 20.81
CA VAL A 75 -6.30 -8.85 20.68
C VAL A 75 -4.85 -9.16 21.03
N MET A 76 -4.58 -9.91 22.11
CA MET A 76 -3.23 -10.34 22.46
C MET A 76 -2.61 -11.25 21.40
N VAL A 77 -3.36 -12.24 20.89
CA VAL A 77 -2.89 -13.14 19.83
C VAL A 77 -2.59 -12.36 18.56
N VAL A 78 -3.48 -11.48 18.12
CA VAL A 78 -3.27 -10.61 16.95
C VAL A 78 -2.07 -9.68 17.15
N SER A 79 -1.89 -9.11 18.35
CA SER A 79 -0.73 -8.25 18.68
C SER A 79 0.58 -9.02 18.82
N SER A 80 0.53 -10.32 19.10
CA SER A 80 1.71 -11.20 19.19
C SER A 80 2.12 -11.75 17.82
N VAL A 81 1.18 -11.78 16.87
CA VAL A 81 1.41 -12.09 15.45
C VAL A 81 1.70 -10.79 14.70
N GLN A 82 2.61 -9.98 15.23
CA GLN A 82 3.32 -9.03 14.36
C GLN A 82 4.28 -9.87 13.52
N PRO A 83 4.21 -9.83 12.18
CA PRO A 83 5.25 -10.45 11.38
C PRO A 83 6.56 -9.79 11.82
N LYS A 84 7.48 -10.56 12.42
CA LYS A 84 8.89 -10.15 12.44
C LYS A 84 9.22 -9.93 10.98
N GLY A 85 9.31 -8.66 10.57
CA GLY A 85 9.58 -8.31 9.18
C GLY A 85 10.78 -9.11 8.69
N PRO A 86 10.87 -9.42 7.38
CA PRO A 86 12.05 -10.10 6.86
C PRO A 86 13.29 -9.40 7.41
N SER A 87 14.21 -10.14 8.01
CA SER A 87 15.47 -9.56 8.48
C SER A 87 16.08 -8.88 7.27
N VAL A 88 16.14 -7.55 7.30
CA VAL A 88 16.61 -6.78 6.16
C VAL A 88 18.12 -6.98 6.11
N VAL A 89 18.56 -7.95 5.30
CA VAL A 89 19.98 -8.19 5.06
C VAL A 89 20.50 -7.03 4.22
N VAL A 90 21.62 -6.44 4.65
CA VAL A 90 22.31 -5.38 3.92
C VAL A 90 23.53 -6.01 3.25
N GLY A 91 23.44 -6.27 1.94
CA GLY A 91 24.61 -6.62 1.15
C GLY A 91 25.51 -5.39 0.98
N TYR A 92 26.83 -5.59 0.85
CA TYR A 92 27.78 -4.51 0.59
C TYR A 92 27.73 -3.36 1.61
N ARG A 93 27.47 -3.66 2.90
CA ARG A 93 27.20 -2.64 3.94
C ARG A 93 28.34 -1.62 4.04
N ASP A 94 29.59 -2.08 4.03
CA ASP A 94 30.74 -1.21 4.21
C ASP A 94 31.05 -0.41 2.94
N GLU A 95 30.94 -1.03 1.77
CA GLU A 95 31.13 -0.37 0.47
C GLU A 95 30.05 0.70 0.24
N ILE A 96 28.79 0.39 0.57
CA ILE A 96 27.67 1.35 0.54
C ILE A 96 27.95 2.51 1.49
N ARG A 97 28.35 2.21 2.73
CA ARG A 97 28.67 3.26 3.72
C ARG A 97 29.80 4.16 3.21
N GLN A 98 30.87 3.59 2.69
CA GLN A 98 32.01 4.35 2.18
C GLN A 98 31.62 5.22 0.99
N ALA A 99 30.95 4.65 -0.02
CA ALA A 99 30.53 5.38 -1.22
C ALA A 99 29.50 6.48 -0.90
N ALA A 100 28.54 6.20 -0.01
CA ALA A 100 27.54 7.17 0.43
C ALA A 100 28.18 8.36 1.14
N LEU A 101 29.02 8.09 2.15
CA LEU A 101 29.67 9.14 2.94
C LEU A 101 30.63 9.99 2.10
N ALA A 102 31.31 9.40 1.11
CA ALA A 102 32.16 10.13 0.18
C ALA A 102 31.40 11.18 -0.64
N GLN A 103 30.08 11.03 -0.81
CA GLN A 103 29.20 11.95 -1.53
C GLN A 103 28.27 12.75 -0.60
N GLY A 104 28.44 12.64 0.73
CA GLY A 104 27.57 13.31 1.70
C GLY A 104 26.14 12.76 1.72
N LEU A 105 25.93 11.53 1.26
CA LEU A 105 24.63 10.86 1.27
C LEU A 105 24.48 9.95 2.49
N GLU A 106 23.24 9.74 2.90
CA GLU A 106 22.96 8.80 3.98
C GLU A 106 23.13 7.34 3.51
N PRO A 107 23.93 6.51 4.22
CA PRO A 107 24.11 5.10 3.86
C PRO A 107 22.80 4.30 3.78
N ALA A 108 21.82 4.64 4.64
CA ALA A 108 20.50 4.02 4.61
C ALA A 108 19.73 4.32 3.31
N TYR A 109 19.88 5.53 2.76
CA TYR A 109 19.24 5.91 1.50
C TYR A 109 19.86 5.16 0.32
N ILE A 110 21.19 5.01 0.30
CA ILE A 110 21.87 4.22 -0.74
C ILE A 110 21.50 2.74 -0.64
N ALA A 111 21.46 2.17 0.57
CA ALA A 111 21.01 0.80 0.77
C ALA A 111 19.57 0.58 0.26
N ALA A 112 18.69 1.56 0.47
CA ALA A 112 17.32 1.53 -0.06
C ALA A 112 17.27 1.53 -1.59
N VAL A 113 18.10 2.37 -2.24
CA VAL A 113 18.22 2.41 -3.70
C VAL A 113 18.76 1.08 -4.24
N VAL A 114 19.88 0.57 -3.70
CA VAL A 114 20.46 -0.72 -4.13
C VAL A 114 19.46 -1.87 -3.99
N MET A 115 18.69 -1.90 -2.90
CA MET A 115 17.65 -2.90 -2.69
C MET A 115 16.54 -2.80 -3.74
N ALA A 116 16.07 -1.59 -4.04
CA ALA A 116 15.03 -1.33 -5.04
C ALA A 116 15.48 -1.64 -6.47
N GLU A 117 16.75 -1.42 -6.78
CA GLU A 117 17.32 -1.55 -8.13
C GLU A 117 17.71 -3.00 -8.47
N SER A 118 18.53 -3.63 -7.62
CA SER A 118 19.12 -4.93 -7.94
C SER A 118 18.81 -6.01 -6.90
N SER A 119 18.26 -5.62 -5.75
CA SER A 119 18.22 -6.48 -4.56
C SER A 119 19.61 -7.02 -4.21
N TYR A 120 20.63 -6.14 -4.31
CA TYR A 120 22.04 -6.43 -4.06
C TYR A 120 22.71 -7.43 -5.03
N ARG A 121 22.17 -7.58 -6.24
CA ARG A 121 22.80 -8.42 -7.29
C ARG A 121 23.75 -7.57 -8.14
N PRO A 122 25.08 -7.78 -8.07
CA PRO A 122 26.06 -6.98 -8.83
C PRO A 122 26.07 -7.31 -10.33
N ASP A 123 25.51 -8.45 -10.72
CA ASP A 123 25.39 -8.95 -12.10
C ASP A 123 24.03 -8.62 -12.75
N ALA A 124 23.17 -7.84 -12.06
CA ALA A 124 21.85 -7.49 -12.56
C ALA A 124 21.91 -6.63 -13.84
N VAL A 125 21.09 -6.98 -14.82
CA VAL A 125 20.90 -6.23 -16.06
C VAL A 125 19.41 -6.03 -16.32
N SER A 126 18.97 -4.78 -16.54
CA SER A 126 17.59 -4.47 -16.91
C SER A 126 17.34 -4.61 -18.43
N ALA A 127 16.07 -4.55 -18.84
CA ALA A 127 15.69 -4.51 -20.26
C ALA A 127 16.27 -3.29 -21.00
N ASP A 128 16.50 -2.19 -20.29
CA ASP A 128 17.08 -0.94 -20.81
C ASP A 128 18.60 -0.88 -20.62
N ASN A 129 19.23 -2.04 -20.37
CA ASN A 129 20.68 -2.19 -20.17
C ASN A 129 21.23 -1.37 -18.98
N ALA A 130 20.43 -1.19 -17.93
CA ALA A 130 20.91 -0.70 -16.65
C ALA A 130 21.65 -1.83 -15.91
N GLN A 131 22.81 -1.54 -15.31
CA GLN A 131 23.75 -2.57 -14.87
C GLN A 131 24.15 -2.42 -13.40
N GLY A 132 24.34 -3.56 -12.75
CA GLY A 132 24.93 -3.67 -11.40
C GLY A 132 24.04 -3.20 -10.26
N LEU A 133 24.66 -2.93 -9.12
CA LEU A 133 23.98 -2.74 -7.83
C LEU A 133 22.95 -1.60 -7.84
N MET A 134 23.30 -0.47 -8.43
CA MET A 134 22.48 0.74 -8.51
C MET A 134 21.87 0.95 -9.90
N GLN A 135 21.94 -0.07 -10.78
CA GLN A 135 21.35 -0.05 -12.12
C GLN A 135 21.69 1.24 -12.91
N VAL A 136 22.99 1.52 -13.03
CA VAL A 136 23.48 2.63 -13.86
C VAL A 136 23.53 2.16 -15.31
N THR A 137 23.07 2.97 -16.27
CA THR A 137 23.22 2.63 -17.70
C THR A 137 24.62 2.99 -18.21
N PRO A 138 25.17 2.29 -19.22
CA PRO A 138 26.45 2.67 -19.83
C PRO A 138 26.52 4.12 -20.30
N SER A 139 25.44 4.65 -20.89
CA SER A 139 25.37 6.06 -21.31
C SER A 139 25.46 7.04 -20.13
N THR A 140 24.83 6.69 -19.00
CA THR A 140 24.93 7.49 -17.77
C THR A 140 26.33 7.38 -17.18
N ALA A 141 26.92 6.19 -17.17
CA ALA A 141 28.28 5.96 -16.69
C ALA A 141 29.34 6.72 -17.50
N GLU A 142 29.20 6.77 -18.82
CA GLU A 142 30.07 7.56 -19.70
C GLU A 142 29.93 9.06 -19.42
N TRP A 143 28.70 9.55 -19.22
CA TRP A 143 28.47 10.93 -18.83
C TRP A 143 29.08 11.26 -17.46
N ILE A 144 28.91 10.38 -16.45
CA ILE A 144 29.51 10.53 -15.12
C ILE A 144 31.04 10.54 -15.22
N ALA A 145 31.63 9.59 -15.95
CA ALA A 145 33.08 9.50 -16.14
C ALA A 145 33.62 10.81 -16.73
N GLY A 146 32.95 11.36 -17.75
CA GLY A 146 33.29 12.66 -18.32
C GLY A 146 33.21 13.82 -17.32
N LYS A 147 32.26 13.79 -16.38
CA LYS A 147 32.18 14.77 -15.27
C LYS A 147 33.29 14.63 -14.24
N LEU A 148 33.80 13.42 -14.06
CA LEU A 148 34.90 13.11 -13.14
C LEU A 148 36.29 13.24 -13.77
N GLY A 149 36.38 13.48 -15.08
CA GLY A 149 37.66 13.49 -15.81
C GLY A 149 38.25 12.09 -16.00
N GLU A 150 37.40 11.06 -15.99
CA GLU A 150 37.76 9.65 -16.11
C GLU A 150 37.31 9.09 -17.47
N THR A 151 37.77 7.88 -17.80
CA THR A 151 37.29 7.13 -18.96
C THR A 151 36.46 5.94 -18.48
N TYR A 152 35.24 5.81 -19.02
CA TYR A 152 34.41 4.65 -18.79
C TYR A 152 34.84 3.48 -19.70
N ALA A 153 34.96 2.29 -19.13
CA ALA A 153 35.18 1.06 -19.88
C ALA A 153 33.99 0.11 -19.70
N GLU A 154 33.59 -0.56 -20.77
CA GLU A 154 32.48 -1.51 -20.74
C GLU A 154 32.71 -2.62 -19.69
N GLY A 155 31.62 -3.09 -19.08
CA GLY A 155 31.67 -4.13 -18.05
C GLY A 155 32.10 -3.66 -16.66
N THR A 156 32.68 -2.46 -16.52
CA THR A 156 33.08 -1.92 -15.20
C THR A 156 31.90 -1.66 -14.26
N LEU A 157 30.66 -1.57 -14.77
CA LEU A 157 29.47 -1.42 -13.94
C LEU A 157 29.08 -2.69 -13.19
N PHE A 158 29.66 -3.85 -13.52
CA PHE A 158 29.48 -5.08 -12.74
C PHE A 158 30.43 -5.16 -11.54
N ASP A 159 31.44 -4.29 -11.46
CA ASP A 159 32.26 -4.13 -10.26
C ASP A 159 31.47 -3.32 -9.20
N PRO A 160 31.17 -3.89 -8.01
CA PRO A 160 30.40 -3.21 -6.98
C PRO A 160 30.94 -1.84 -6.57
N ALA A 161 32.26 -1.71 -6.45
CA ALA A 161 32.88 -0.46 -6.00
C ALA A 161 32.70 0.66 -7.03
N THR A 162 32.94 0.35 -8.31
CA THR A 162 32.72 1.29 -9.42
C THR A 162 31.25 1.66 -9.56
N ASN A 163 30.35 0.67 -9.51
CA ASN A 163 28.92 0.90 -9.62
C ASN A 163 28.37 1.78 -8.50
N LEU A 164 28.74 1.49 -7.25
CA LEU A 164 28.35 2.30 -6.08
C LEU A 164 28.92 3.71 -6.16
N ARG A 165 30.18 3.88 -6.60
CA ARG A 165 30.80 5.20 -6.75
C ARG A 165 30.06 6.05 -7.78
N TYR A 166 29.77 5.50 -8.96
CA TYR A 166 29.03 6.22 -10.00
C TYR A 166 27.58 6.49 -9.61
N GLY A 167 26.89 5.49 -9.09
CA GLY A 167 25.50 5.63 -8.64
C GLY A 167 25.35 6.65 -7.51
N CYS A 168 26.23 6.61 -6.49
CA CYS A 168 26.22 7.59 -5.40
C CYS A 168 26.57 9.00 -5.89
N TRP A 169 27.56 9.14 -6.78
CA TRP A 169 27.88 10.45 -7.36
C TRP A 169 26.70 11.03 -8.13
N TYR A 170 26.05 10.21 -8.95
CA TYR A 170 24.90 10.65 -9.74
C TYR A 170 23.72 11.03 -8.85
N LEU A 171 23.41 10.21 -7.83
CA LEU A 171 22.34 10.51 -6.91
C LEU A 171 22.62 11.77 -6.07
N ALA A 172 23.87 12.00 -5.66
CA ALA A 172 24.27 13.24 -4.98
C ALA A 172 24.10 14.47 -5.88
N TRP A 173 24.47 14.35 -7.16
CA TRP A 173 24.22 15.40 -8.14
C TRP A 173 22.72 15.72 -8.30
N LEU A 174 21.86 14.70 -8.30
CA LEU A 174 20.40 14.87 -8.33
C LEU A 174 19.87 15.51 -7.04
N MET A 175 20.36 15.07 -5.88
CA MET A 175 20.01 15.67 -4.59
C MET A 175 20.35 17.16 -4.57
N GLN A 176 21.52 17.56 -5.05
CA GLN A 176 21.88 18.97 -5.16
C GLN A 176 20.98 19.73 -6.15
N ARG A 177 20.66 19.11 -7.29
CA ARG A 177 19.81 19.71 -8.33
C ARG A 177 18.39 20.00 -7.83
N TYR A 178 17.86 19.16 -6.95
CA TYR A 178 16.47 19.20 -6.50
C TYR A 178 16.35 19.56 -5.01
N ASP A 179 17.19 20.49 -4.54
CA ASP A 179 17.13 21.09 -3.18
C ASP A 179 17.15 20.09 -2.01
N GLY A 180 17.79 18.94 -2.20
CA GLY A 180 17.85 17.87 -1.21
C GLY A 180 16.56 17.08 -1.06
N ASP A 181 15.56 17.27 -1.93
CA ASP A 181 14.32 16.53 -1.89
C ASP A 181 14.51 15.10 -2.43
N MET A 182 14.57 14.13 -1.52
CA MET A 182 14.80 12.72 -1.87
C MET A 182 13.73 12.15 -2.81
N SER A 183 12.48 12.59 -2.70
CA SER A 183 11.39 12.13 -3.57
C SER A 183 11.61 12.56 -5.02
N THR A 184 11.97 13.82 -5.23
CA THR A 184 12.28 14.39 -6.55
C THR A 184 13.57 13.80 -7.11
N ALA A 185 14.62 13.67 -6.29
CA ALA A 185 15.88 13.06 -6.71
C ALA A 185 15.70 11.58 -7.10
N SER A 186 14.97 10.78 -6.31
CA SER A 186 14.63 9.40 -6.66
C SER A 186 13.76 9.31 -7.91
N SER A 187 12.83 10.25 -8.11
CA SER A 187 12.04 10.31 -9.35
C SER A 187 12.93 10.54 -10.56
N ALA A 188 13.92 11.44 -10.44
CA ALA A 188 14.86 11.74 -11.51
C ALA A 188 15.89 10.63 -11.75
N TYR A 189 16.27 9.90 -10.70
CA TYR A 189 17.11 8.72 -10.82
C TYR A 189 16.43 7.64 -11.67
N PHE A 190 15.14 7.41 -11.43
CA PHE A 190 14.35 6.40 -12.15
C PHE A 190 13.97 6.81 -13.58
N GLN A 191 13.53 8.05 -13.77
CA GLN A 191 12.92 8.50 -15.04
C GLN A 191 13.83 9.39 -15.88
N GLY A 192 15.00 9.76 -15.35
CA GLY A 192 15.87 10.78 -15.90
C GLY A 192 15.50 12.20 -15.45
N GLN A 193 16.52 13.01 -15.21
CA GLN A 193 16.44 14.41 -14.83
C GLN A 193 15.64 15.25 -15.85
N GLY A 194 15.76 14.96 -17.14
CA GLY A 194 15.05 15.72 -18.18
C GLY A 194 13.52 15.55 -18.10
N ALA A 195 13.04 14.37 -17.72
CA ALA A 195 11.61 14.11 -17.51
C ALA A 195 11.11 14.87 -16.28
N VAL A 196 11.85 14.81 -15.18
CA VAL A 196 11.52 15.53 -13.94
C VAL A 196 11.55 17.03 -14.13
N ASP A 197 12.55 17.57 -14.84
CA ASP A 197 12.62 18.98 -15.22
C ASP A 197 11.42 19.42 -16.09
N GLY A 198 10.84 18.49 -16.85
CA GLY A 198 9.57 18.67 -17.55
C GLY A 198 8.39 18.82 -16.58
N TRP A 199 8.29 17.92 -15.61
CA TRP A 199 7.22 17.93 -14.60
C TRP A 199 7.30 19.15 -13.68
N LEU A 200 8.50 19.60 -13.32
CA LEU A 200 8.69 20.80 -12.50
C LEU A 200 8.16 22.07 -13.16
N ARG A 201 8.04 22.10 -14.49
CA ARG A 201 7.45 23.24 -15.23
C ARG A 201 5.92 23.23 -15.25
N ASP A 202 5.30 22.13 -14.84
CA ASP A 202 3.85 21.99 -14.80
C ASP A 202 3.33 22.20 -13.36
N PRO A 203 2.52 23.25 -13.11
CA PRO A 203 1.94 23.52 -11.80
C PRO A 203 1.09 22.37 -11.22
N GLN A 204 0.67 21.40 -12.04
CA GLN A 204 -0.01 20.20 -11.57
C GLN A 204 0.90 19.29 -10.74
N TYR A 205 2.21 19.29 -11.03
CA TYR A 205 3.19 18.43 -10.38
C TYR A 205 4.17 19.19 -9.47
N SER A 206 4.34 20.50 -9.67
CA SER A 206 5.19 21.34 -8.83
C SER A 206 4.67 22.75 -8.73
N LYS A 207 4.23 23.15 -7.52
CA LYS A 207 3.84 24.54 -7.24
C LYS A 207 5.01 25.51 -7.17
N ASN A 208 6.18 25.04 -6.73
CA ASN A 208 7.36 25.88 -6.51
C ASN A 208 8.35 25.86 -7.70
N GLY A 209 8.16 24.96 -8.66
CA GLY A 209 9.03 24.77 -9.81
C GLY A 209 10.42 24.18 -9.51
N ARG A 210 10.66 23.73 -8.27
CA ARG A 210 11.97 23.27 -7.79
C ARG A 210 11.93 21.81 -7.31
N THR A 211 10.85 21.42 -6.65
CA THR A 211 10.62 20.05 -6.18
C THR A 211 9.22 19.60 -6.57
N LEU A 212 9.03 18.29 -6.72
CA LEU A 212 7.72 17.72 -7.03
C LEU A 212 6.84 17.71 -5.77
N ASP A 213 5.60 18.17 -5.90
CA ASP A 213 4.58 17.94 -4.87
C ASP A 213 4.24 16.43 -4.80
N GLN A 214 4.30 15.76 -5.95
CA GLN A 214 4.17 14.31 -6.09
C GLN A 214 4.74 13.84 -7.45
N PRO A 215 5.28 12.62 -7.56
CA PRO A 215 5.73 12.08 -8.85
C PRO A 215 4.59 11.99 -9.86
N ALA A 216 4.87 12.31 -11.13
CA ALA A 216 3.83 12.48 -12.15
C ALA A 216 3.14 11.16 -12.56
N THR A 217 3.91 10.08 -12.69
CA THR A 217 3.40 8.78 -13.13
C THR A 217 3.21 7.81 -11.98
N GLN A 218 2.31 6.82 -12.15
CA GLN A 218 2.11 5.78 -11.14
C GLN A 218 3.35 4.92 -10.93
N ALA A 219 4.09 4.60 -12.01
CA ALA A 219 5.33 3.84 -11.92
C ALA A 219 6.38 4.57 -11.07
N THR A 220 6.55 5.88 -11.28
CA THR A 220 7.47 6.70 -10.50
C THR A 220 7.05 6.79 -9.03
N ARG A 221 5.75 6.97 -8.75
CA ARG A 221 5.23 6.94 -7.37
C ARG A 221 5.56 5.63 -6.68
N THR A 222 5.25 4.50 -7.31
CA THR A 222 5.56 3.17 -6.77
C THR A 222 7.05 2.96 -6.52
N TYR A 223 7.90 3.44 -7.44
CA TYR A 223 9.36 3.38 -7.26
C TYR A 223 9.82 4.20 -6.04
N VAL A 224 9.36 5.45 -5.92
CA VAL A 224 9.71 6.34 -4.79
C VAL A 224 9.19 5.78 -3.47
N ASP A 225 7.94 5.32 -3.42
CA ASP A 225 7.33 4.72 -2.22
C ASP A 225 8.13 3.50 -1.76
N ARG A 226 8.61 2.68 -2.70
CA ARG A 226 9.45 1.52 -2.41
C ARG A 226 10.79 1.94 -1.80
N ILE A 227 11.44 2.96 -2.34
CA ILE A 227 12.68 3.51 -1.77
C ILE A 227 12.43 4.03 -0.36
N MET A 228 11.40 4.85 -0.15
CA MET A 228 11.12 5.41 1.17
C MET A 228 10.81 4.31 2.19
N SER A 229 10.07 3.27 1.79
CA SER A 229 9.81 2.11 2.66
C SER A 229 11.08 1.36 3.05
N TYR A 230 12.03 1.19 2.12
CA TYR A 230 13.32 0.58 2.44
C TYR A 230 14.20 1.49 3.29
N TYR A 231 14.21 2.79 3.00
CA TYR A 231 14.99 3.78 3.73
C TYR A 231 14.64 3.80 5.22
N GLU A 232 13.35 3.78 5.57
CA GLU A 232 12.90 3.68 6.97
C GLU A 232 13.48 2.45 7.68
N LYS A 233 13.49 1.28 7.01
CA LYS A 233 14.04 0.04 7.58
C LYS A 233 15.57 0.10 7.72
N TYR A 234 16.25 0.68 6.73
CA TYR A 234 17.71 0.76 6.75
C TYR A 234 18.22 1.82 7.74
N LYS A 235 17.47 2.87 8.04
CA LYS A 235 17.83 3.84 9.09
C LYS A 235 18.07 3.15 10.42
N GLU A 236 17.20 2.21 10.81
CA GLU A 236 17.36 1.45 12.05
C GLU A 236 18.68 0.64 12.06
N ILE A 237 19.06 0.06 10.93
CA ILE A 237 20.25 -0.79 10.79
C ILE A 237 21.55 0.02 10.74
N TYR A 238 21.51 1.22 10.16
CA TYR A 238 22.67 2.10 10.10
C TYR A 238 22.82 3.00 11.34
N ALA A 239 21.78 3.11 12.17
CA ALA A 239 21.84 3.78 13.48
C ALA A 239 22.43 2.90 14.60
N SER A 240 22.51 1.57 14.40
CA SER A 240 23.12 0.59 15.31
C SER A 240 24.57 0.27 14.95
#